data_AF-A0AAW4T1C3-F1
#
_entry.id   AF-A0AAW4T1C3-F1
#
_cell.length_a   1.000
_cell.length_b   1.000
_cell.length_c   1.000
_cell.angle_alpha   90.00
_cell.angle_beta   90.00
_cell.angle_gamma   90.00
#
_symmetry.space_group_name_H-M   'P 1'
#
loop_
_entity.id
_entity.type
_entity.pdbx_description
1 polymer ?
#
loop_
_entity_poly.entity_id
_entity_poly.type
_entity_poly.pdbx_seq_one_letter_code
_entity_poly.pdbx_strand_id
1 'polypeptide(L)'
;MKNFIQLKENAKSWRKMMEYFNFYKYNVAVNVLKDFDTYGCYYQDPIVFPYHYKYYAGNFWWSKSSYIKHLPPLLSKNYKNRYWAENWLCQNARKIFSAFNTSAELYAVRIPSSIYPPPLSLSLW
;
A
#
# COMPACT_ATOMS: atom_id res chain seq x y z
N MET A 1 5.52 29.14 2.33
CA MET A 1 6.05 28.53 1.10
C MET A 1 6.95 27.31 1.35
N LYS A 2 7.94 27.38 2.25
CA LYS A 2 8.83 26.24 2.59
C LYS A 2 8.09 24.96 3.02
N ASN A 3 7.06 25.07 3.87
CA ASN A 3 6.30 23.90 4.35
C ASN A 3 5.53 23.18 3.23
N PHE A 4 5.05 23.92 2.22
CA PHE A 4 4.33 23.33 1.08
C PHE A 4 5.28 22.54 0.17
N ILE A 5 6.48 23.08 -0.08
CA ILE A 5 7.51 22.39 -0.86
C ILE A 5 7.92 21.10 -0.13
N GLN A 6 8.13 21.16 1.18
CA GLN A 6 8.47 19.97 1.99
C GLN A 6 7.37 18.91 1.92
N LEU A 7 6.10 19.30 2.11
CA LEU A 7 4.96 18.40 1.99
C LEU A 7 4.91 17.72 0.62
N LYS A 8 5.15 18.48 -0.46
CA LYS A 8 5.16 17.96 -1.84
C LYS A 8 6.30 16.95 -2.06
N GLU A 9 7.50 17.25 -1.56
CA GLU A 9 8.66 16.35 -1.70
C GLU A 9 8.51 15.09 -0.83
N ASN A 10 7.97 15.22 0.38
CA ASN A 10 7.61 14.09 1.23
C ASN A 10 6.57 13.21 0.51
N ALA A 11 5.52 13.83 -0.04
CA ALA A 11 4.48 13.15 -0.80
C ALA A 11 5.03 12.39 -2.02
N LYS A 12 5.97 13.00 -2.72
CA LYS A 12 6.67 12.38 -3.85
C LYS A 12 7.54 11.21 -3.39
N SER A 13 8.21 11.33 -2.25
CA SER A 13 9.10 10.29 -1.73
C SER A 13 8.34 9.01 -1.34
N TRP A 14 7.24 9.13 -0.60
CA TRP A 14 6.48 7.95 -0.20
C TRP A 14 5.78 7.30 -1.39
N ARG A 15 5.28 8.07 -2.37
CA ARG A 15 4.68 7.49 -3.60
C ARG A 15 5.70 6.64 -4.35
N LYS A 16 6.90 7.18 -4.58
CA LYS A 16 8.00 6.43 -5.23
C LYS A 16 8.37 5.17 -4.46
N MET A 17 8.34 5.22 -3.12
CA MET A 17 8.56 4.04 -2.29
C MET A 17 7.47 2.98 -2.51
N MET A 18 6.18 3.36 -2.51
CA MET A 18 5.09 2.40 -2.77
C MET A 18 5.18 1.81 -4.18
N GLU A 19 5.47 2.64 -5.18
CA GLU A 19 5.68 2.22 -6.58
C GLU A 19 6.83 1.22 -6.69
N TYR A 20 7.95 1.44 -5.98
CA TYR A 20 9.08 0.50 -5.95
C TYR A 20 8.65 -0.91 -5.51
N PHE A 21 7.98 -1.01 -4.37
CA PHE A 21 7.60 -2.32 -3.84
C PHE A 21 6.43 -2.98 -4.56
N ASN A 22 5.50 -2.20 -5.14
CA ASN A 22 4.34 -2.76 -5.83
C ASN A 22 4.55 -2.95 -7.32
N PHE A 23 5.26 -2.05 -8.01
CA PHE A 23 5.41 -2.11 -9.47
C PHE A 23 6.77 -2.66 -9.87
N TYR A 24 7.86 -2.11 -9.33
CA TYR A 24 9.20 -2.57 -9.73
C TYR A 24 9.55 -3.94 -9.15
N LYS A 25 9.08 -4.23 -7.93
CA LYS A 25 9.21 -5.54 -7.28
C LYS A 25 7.95 -6.42 -7.43
N TYR A 26 7.19 -6.26 -8.52
CA TYR A 26 5.95 -7.03 -8.72
C TYR A 26 6.17 -8.55 -8.67
N ASN A 27 7.35 -9.04 -9.09
CA ASN A 27 7.72 -10.45 -9.02
C ASN A 27 7.75 -11.00 -7.57
N VAL A 28 8.06 -10.14 -6.60
CA VAL A 28 7.95 -10.48 -5.17
C VAL A 28 6.49 -10.66 -4.80
N ALA A 29 5.61 -9.74 -5.22
CA ALA A 29 4.17 -9.85 -4.98
C ALA A 29 3.59 -11.15 -5.55
N VAL A 30 3.93 -11.49 -6.79
CA VAL A 30 3.48 -12.73 -7.46
C VAL A 30 3.91 -13.97 -6.67
N ASN A 31 5.13 -13.99 -6.15
CA ASN A 31 5.62 -15.12 -5.35
C ASN A 31 4.95 -15.20 -3.98
N VAL A 32 4.82 -14.07 -3.27
CA VAL A 32 4.17 -14.00 -1.96
C VAL A 32 2.71 -14.44 -2.05
N LEU A 33 2.00 -14.03 -3.11
CA LEU A 33 0.58 -14.35 -3.30
C LEU A 33 0.32 -15.84 -3.57
N LYS A 34 1.34 -16.69 -3.74
CA LYS A 34 1.16 -18.15 -3.72
C LYS A 34 0.58 -18.59 -2.38
N ASP A 35 1.09 -18.03 -1.28
CA ASP A 35 0.73 -18.42 0.08
C ASP A 35 -0.09 -17.39 0.85
N PHE A 36 -0.12 -16.13 0.38
CA PHE A 36 -0.84 -15.02 1.01
C PHE A 36 -2.11 -14.63 0.24
N ASP A 37 -3.00 -13.92 0.92
CA ASP A 37 -4.24 -13.38 0.33
C ASP A 37 -3.96 -12.05 -0.36
N THR A 38 -3.19 -11.18 0.31
CA THR A 38 -2.89 -9.83 -0.15
C THR A 38 -1.42 -9.50 0.00
N TYR A 39 -0.93 -8.64 -0.88
CA TYR A 39 0.40 -8.04 -0.84
C TYR A 39 0.24 -6.53 -0.99
N GLY A 40 1.01 -5.73 -0.29
CA GLY A 40 0.98 -4.29 -0.47
C GLY A 40 2.09 -3.60 0.31
N CYS A 41 1.90 -2.31 0.58
CA CYS A 41 2.79 -1.52 1.42
C CYS A 41 2.00 -0.66 2.38
N TYR A 42 2.65 -0.30 3.48
CA TYR A 42 2.11 0.62 4.49
C TYR A 42 0.75 0.14 5.01
N TYR A 43 0.74 -1.12 5.41
CA TYR A 43 -0.38 -1.76 6.08
C TYR A 43 -0.63 -1.13 7.44
N GLN A 44 -1.88 -0.78 7.68
CA GLN A 44 -2.39 -0.19 8.91
C GLN A 44 -3.46 -1.11 9.50
N ASP A 45 -3.39 -1.31 10.82
CA ASP A 45 -4.31 -2.15 11.59
C ASP A 45 -4.87 -1.43 12.84
N PRO A 46 -5.40 -0.19 12.72
CA PRO A 46 -5.83 0.57 13.88
C PRO A 46 -7.16 0.03 14.42
N ILE A 47 -7.23 -0.04 15.75
CA ILE A 47 -8.46 -0.31 16.50
C ILE A 47 -9.02 1.03 16.95
N VAL A 48 -10.15 1.43 16.37
CA VAL A 48 -10.86 2.68 16.69
C VAL A 48 -12.32 2.34 16.94
N PHE A 49 -12.67 2.12 18.21
CA PHE A 49 -14.01 1.69 18.61
C PHE A 49 -15.11 2.55 17.95
N PRO A 50 -16.16 1.95 17.34
CA PRO A 50 -16.51 0.52 17.31
C PRO A 50 -15.90 -0.30 16.16
N TYR A 51 -14.88 0.22 15.47
CA TYR A 51 -14.34 -0.35 14.24
C TYR A 51 -12.91 -0.88 14.39
N HIS A 52 -12.61 -1.94 13.64
CA HIS A 52 -11.26 -2.47 13.46
C HIS A 52 -10.93 -2.38 11.97
N TYR A 53 -9.99 -1.52 11.61
CA TYR A 53 -9.65 -1.27 10.21
C TYR A 53 -8.38 -2.02 9.85
N LYS A 54 -8.38 -2.63 8.66
CA LYS A 54 -7.22 -3.30 8.07
C LYS A 54 -7.09 -2.82 6.63
N TYR A 55 -5.99 -2.15 6.31
CA TYR A 55 -5.86 -1.57 4.98
C TYR A 55 -4.41 -1.26 4.61
N TYR A 56 -4.15 -1.15 3.31
CA TYR A 56 -2.92 -0.56 2.79
C TYR A 56 -3.18 0.92 2.51
N ALA A 57 -2.58 1.80 3.30
CA ALA A 57 -2.78 3.23 3.16
C ALA A 57 -2.24 3.73 1.81
N GLY A 58 -3.10 4.41 1.05
CA GLY A 58 -2.83 4.85 -0.32
C GLY A 58 -3.29 3.88 -1.42
N ASN A 59 -3.89 2.72 -1.08
CA ASN A 59 -4.41 1.73 -2.04
C ASN A 59 -3.36 1.13 -3.00
N PHE A 60 -2.13 0.93 -2.54
CA PHE A 60 -1.10 0.21 -3.30
C PHE A 60 -1.04 -1.25 -2.86
N TRP A 61 -1.65 -2.15 -3.65
CA TRP A 61 -1.75 -3.55 -3.32
C TRP A 61 -1.89 -4.46 -4.55
N TRP A 62 -1.61 -5.74 -4.34
CA TRP A 62 -1.87 -6.86 -5.22
C TRP A 62 -2.67 -7.94 -4.47
N SER A 63 -3.47 -8.68 -5.22
CA SER A 63 -4.23 -9.82 -4.69
C SER A 63 -4.57 -10.79 -5.82
N LYS A 64 -4.85 -12.05 -5.46
CA LYS A 64 -5.40 -13.03 -6.41
C LYS A 64 -6.85 -12.71 -6.75
N SER A 65 -7.24 -12.93 -7.99
CA SER A 65 -8.65 -12.87 -8.40
C SER A 65 -9.50 -13.91 -7.64
N SER A 66 -8.92 -15.08 -7.36
CA SER A 66 -9.57 -16.10 -6.53
C SER A 66 -9.89 -15.60 -5.13
N TYR A 67 -9.04 -14.78 -4.51
CA TYR A 67 -9.35 -14.14 -3.24
C TYR A 67 -10.44 -13.07 -3.40
N ILE A 68 -10.28 -12.16 -4.37
CA ILE A 68 -11.20 -11.03 -4.59
C ILE A 68 -12.66 -11.49 -4.78
N LYS A 69 -12.89 -12.66 -5.40
CA LYS A 69 -14.24 -13.23 -5.57
C LYS A 69 -14.97 -13.53 -4.26
N HIS A 70 -14.26 -13.63 -3.14
CA HIS A 70 -14.83 -13.86 -1.81
C HIS A 70 -15.01 -12.56 -1.01
N LEU A 71 -14.70 -11.40 -1.59
CA LEU A 71 -14.94 -10.11 -0.97
C LEU A 71 -16.39 -9.67 -1.17
N PRO A 72 -16.95 -8.90 -0.22
CA PRO A 72 -18.26 -8.32 -0.41
C PRO A 72 -18.24 -7.36 -1.62
N PRO A 73 -19.38 -7.19 -2.31
CA PRO A 73 -19.47 -6.22 -3.38
C PRO A 73 -19.16 -4.82 -2.86
N LEU A 74 -18.48 -4.02 -3.68
CA LEU A 74 -18.25 -2.61 -3.37
C LEU A 74 -19.57 -1.85 -3.48
N LEU A 75 -20.06 -1.35 -2.35
CA LEU A 75 -21.30 -0.60 -2.27
C LEU A 75 -21.03 0.91 -2.31
N SER A 76 -22.05 1.71 -2.63
CA SER A 76 -21.95 3.18 -2.67
C SER A 76 -21.33 3.77 -1.39
N LYS A 77 -21.59 3.16 -0.23
CA LYS A 77 -20.99 3.53 1.06
C LYS A 77 -19.47 3.42 1.06
N ASN A 78 -18.87 2.43 0.39
CA ASN A 78 -17.42 2.20 0.41
C ASN A 78 -16.64 3.35 -0.24
N TYR A 79 -17.25 4.06 -1.20
CA TYR A 79 -16.60 5.16 -1.91
C TYR A 79 -16.80 6.54 -1.25
N LYS A 80 -17.65 6.63 -0.21
CA LYS A 80 -17.90 7.91 0.48
C LYS A 80 -16.71 8.37 1.32
N ASN A 81 -15.85 7.45 1.73
CA ASN A 81 -14.69 7.72 2.56
C ASN A 81 -13.51 6.89 2.08
N ARG A 82 -12.36 7.53 1.87
CA ARG A 82 -11.11 6.87 1.44
C ARG A 82 -10.74 5.67 2.34
N TYR A 83 -10.95 5.78 3.66
CA TYR A 83 -10.60 4.70 4.59
C TYR A 83 -11.50 3.48 4.41
N TRP A 84 -12.76 3.68 4.04
CA TRP A 84 -13.68 2.57 3.76
C TRP A 84 -13.38 1.89 2.43
N ALA A 85 -12.88 2.65 1.45
CA ALA A 85 -12.38 2.10 0.20
C ALA A 85 -11.09 1.29 0.45
N GLU A 86 -10.14 1.85 1.20
CA GLU A 86 -8.88 1.18 1.55
C GLU A 86 -9.08 -0.09 2.38
N ASN A 87 -10.08 -0.11 3.27
CA ASN A 87 -10.41 -1.27 4.10
C ASN A 87 -11.01 -2.43 3.29
N TRP A 88 -11.57 -2.18 2.10
CA TRP A 88 -12.34 -3.19 1.37
C TRP A 88 -11.56 -4.49 1.13
N LEU A 89 -10.30 -4.37 0.73
CA LEU A 89 -9.46 -5.50 0.35
C LEU A 89 -9.21 -6.45 1.54
N CYS A 90 -8.97 -5.94 2.74
CA CYS A 90 -8.48 -6.78 3.85
C CYS A 90 -9.59 -7.33 4.76
N GLN A 91 -10.87 -7.08 4.45
CA GLN A 91 -12.00 -7.51 5.29
C GLN A 91 -11.99 -9.01 5.64
N ASN A 92 -11.64 -9.85 4.67
CA ASN A 92 -11.62 -11.32 4.84
C ASN A 92 -10.19 -11.89 4.75
N ALA A 93 -9.16 -11.04 4.73
CA ALA A 93 -7.78 -11.49 4.56
C ALA A 93 -7.29 -12.13 5.87
N ARG A 94 -6.76 -13.35 5.77
CA ARG A 94 -6.12 -14.05 6.89
C ARG A 94 -4.62 -13.90 6.83
N LYS A 95 -4.06 -13.90 5.62
CA LYS A 95 -2.63 -13.76 5.37
C LYS A 95 -2.36 -12.49 4.58
N ILE A 96 -1.90 -11.47 5.29
CA ILE A 96 -1.60 -10.14 4.78
C ILE A 96 -0.08 -9.97 4.75
N PHE A 97 0.47 -9.51 3.63
CA PHE A 97 1.90 -9.22 3.51
C PHE A 97 2.14 -7.75 3.17
N SER A 98 2.83 -7.02 4.06
CA SER A 98 3.33 -5.69 3.75
C SER A 98 4.82 -5.76 3.42
N ALA A 99 5.18 -5.40 2.18
CA ALA A 99 6.57 -5.38 1.74
C ALA A 99 7.41 -4.29 2.41
N PHE A 100 6.75 -3.24 2.89
CA PHE A 100 7.38 -2.17 3.66
C PHE A 100 6.37 -1.50 4.58
N ASN A 101 6.73 -1.35 5.85
CA ASN A 101 5.99 -0.59 6.86
C ASN A 101 6.95 0.32 7.62
N THR A 102 6.45 1.46 8.07
CA THR A 102 7.17 2.40 8.93
C THR A 102 6.18 3.07 9.88
N SER A 103 6.65 3.47 11.06
CA SER A 103 5.89 4.33 11.99
C SER A 103 6.04 5.82 11.66
N ALA A 104 6.89 6.17 10.70
CA ALA A 104 7.10 7.56 10.28
C ALA A 104 5.85 8.12 9.57
N GLU A 105 5.45 9.32 9.95
CA GLU A 105 4.38 10.03 9.26
C GLU A 105 4.85 10.49 7.88
N LEU A 106 4.31 9.87 6.83
CA LEU A 106 4.82 9.98 5.45
C LEU A 106 4.69 11.40 4.86
N TYR A 107 3.80 12.23 5.40
CA TYR A 107 3.71 13.64 5.02
C TYR A 107 4.69 14.55 5.77
N ALA A 108 5.22 14.09 6.91
CA ALA A 108 6.21 14.80 7.71
C ALA A 108 7.65 14.40 7.39
N VAL A 109 7.87 13.13 7.01
CA VAL A 109 9.21 12.56 6.79
C VAL A 109 9.43 12.24 5.31
N ARG A 110 10.55 12.71 4.77
CA ARG A 110 11.02 12.31 3.44
C ARG A 110 11.62 10.92 3.53
N ILE A 111 11.08 9.96 2.77
CA ILE A 111 11.67 8.62 2.70
C ILE A 111 12.96 8.71 1.87
N PRO A 112 14.10 8.20 2.37
CA PRO A 112 15.35 8.21 1.62
C PRO A 112 15.31 7.22 0.45
N SER A 113 15.84 7.62 -0.69
CA SER A 113 15.88 6.79 -1.91
C SER A 113 16.74 5.54 -1.78
N SER A 114 17.57 5.42 -0.74
CA SER A 114 18.30 4.18 -0.44
C SER A 114 17.36 3.02 -0.07
N ILE A 115 16.15 3.31 0.41
CA ILE A 115 15.12 2.31 0.73
C ILE A 115 14.43 1.80 -0.54
N TYR A 116 14.24 2.70 -1.51
CA TYR A 116 13.60 2.42 -2.79
C TYR A 116 14.54 2.88 -3.92
N PRO A 117 15.68 2.19 -4.10
CA PRO A 117 16.64 2.59 -5.13
C PRO A 117 15.93 2.63 -6.47
N PRO A 118 16.26 3.61 -7.34
CA PRO A 118 15.75 3.60 -8.69
C PRO A 118 16.06 2.24 -9.31
N PRO A 119 15.19 1.75 -10.21
CA PRO A 119 15.50 0.56 -10.98
C PRO A 119 16.90 0.78 -11.54
N LEU A 120 17.79 -0.22 -11.41
CA LEU A 120 18.99 -0.24 -12.22
C LEU A 120 18.52 0.07 -13.63
N SER A 121 19.04 1.16 -14.21
CA SER A 121 18.69 1.53 -15.58
C SER A 121 18.71 0.25 -16.37
N LEU A 122 17.61 -0.08 -17.03
CA LEU A 122 17.61 -1.07 -18.11
C LEU A 122 18.52 -0.48 -19.19
N SER A 123 19.83 -0.50 -18.95
CA SER A 123 20.82 -0.50 -19.98
C SER A 123 20.52 -1.78 -20.74
N LEU A 124 20.20 -1.62 -22.01
CA LEU A 124 19.99 -2.67 -23.02
C LEU A 124 18.53 -3.14 -23.12
N TRP A 125 17.74 -2.34 -23.84
CA TRP A 125 17.16 -2.84 -25.08
C TRP A 125 18.07 -2.40 -26.23
#